data_AF-A0A1B8U2H0-F1
#
_entry.id   AF-A0A1B8U2H0-F1
#
_cell.length_a   1.000
_cell.length_b   1.000
_cell.length_c   1.000
_cell.angle_alpha   90.00
_cell.angle_beta   90.00
_cell.angle_gamma   90.00
#
_symmetry.space_group_name_H-M   'P 1'
#
loop_
_entity.id
_entity.type
_entity.pdbx_description
1 polymer ?
#
loop_
_entity_poly.entity_id
_entity_poly.type
_entity_poly.pdbx_seq_one_letter_code
_entity_poly.pdbx_strand_id
1 'polypeptide(L)'
;MARNRKKKDLDWLFKNYLEFFEEFGMNKYNIVSYFQTWKKDRPEIIEDYLWFIFNHLLNENAKQSENYIDLLKRNDRIYSEMLHFRRKFEQKKANEIQKLYNENKVNLDLESNLHSNLEMEFIIIGTNDCEESKKISEKTITIKQAIENKTIPYEKCTRKQGCVCLMGLKPKRDEKGNLIWKKNE
;
A
#
# COMPACT_ATOMS: atom_id res chain seq x y z
N MET A 1 -26.04 -0.61 -22.22
CA MET A 1 -25.22 -1.63 -22.90
C MET A 1 -24.21 -2.20 -21.92
N ALA A 2 -24.44 -3.42 -21.42
CA ALA A 2 -23.48 -4.09 -20.56
C ALA A 2 -22.29 -4.55 -21.43
N ARG A 3 -21.11 -3.95 -21.23
CA ARG A 3 -19.87 -4.51 -21.79
C ARG A 3 -19.73 -5.93 -21.22
N ASN A 4 -19.76 -6.94 -22.09
CA ASN A 4 -19.41 -8.32 -21.76
C ASN A 4 -17.98 -8.31 -21.19
N ARG A 5 -17.84 -8.21 -19.86
CA ARG A 5 -16.54 -8.34 -19.19
C ARG A 5 -16.15 -9.80 -19.35
N LYS A 6 -15.14 -10.09 -20.16
CA LYS A 6 -14.53 -11.44 -20.21
C LYS A 6 -14.28 -11.90 -18.78
N LYS A 7 -14.74 -13.12 -18.45
CA LYS A 7 -14.47 -13.77 -17.17
C LYS A 7 -12.95 -13.81 -16.97
N LYS A 8 -12.47 -13.42 -15.78
CA LYS A 8 -11.06 -13.54 -15.43
C LYS A 8 -10.76 -15.00 -15.13
N ASP A 9 -9.68 -15.50 -15.70
CA ASP A 9 -9.16 -16.86 -15.56
C ASP A 9 -7.69 -16.82 -15.10
N LEU A 10 -7.05 -17.98 -14.98
CA LEU A 10 -5.63 -18.06 -14.60
C LEU A 10 -4.72 -17.37 -15.63
N ASP A 11 -5.06 -17.38 -16.92
CA ASP A 11 -4.28 -16.68 -17.93
C ASP A 11 -4.32 -15.16 -17.72
N TRP A 12 -5.49 -14.62 -17.36
CA TRP A 12 -5.59 -13.24 -16.92
C TRP A 12 -4.73 -12.97 -15.68
N LEU A 13 -4.76 -13.86 -14.68
CA LEU A 13 -3.95 -13.72 -13.46
C LEU A 13 -2.46 -13.65 -13.80
N PHE A 14 -1.95 -14.61 -14.59
CA PHE A 14 -0.53 -14.65 -14.96
C PHE A 14 -0.12 -13.45 -15.79
N LYS A 15 -0.96 -13.02 -16.73
CA LYS A 15 -0.68 -11.86 -17.56
C LYS A 15 -0.52 -10.57 -16.74
N ASN A 16 -1.23 -10.43 -15.62
CA ASN A 16 -1.26 -9.18 -14.86
C ASN A 16 -0.40 -9.20 -13.59
N TYR A 17 -0.12 -10.37 -13.01
CA TYR A 17 0.49 -10.47 -11.67
C TYR A 17 1.66 -11.46 -11.56
N LEU A 18 2.03 -12.20 -12.61
CA LEU A 18 3.09 -13.20 -12.50
C LEU A 18 4.44 -12.60 -12.07
N GLU A 19 4.84 -11.49 -12.68
CA GLU A 19 6.10 -10.81 -12.31
C GLU A 19 6.12 -10.42 -10.83
N PHE A 20 5.02 -9.81 -10.35
CA PHE A 20 4.84 -9.53 -8.93
C PHE A 20 4.94 -10.79 -8.08
N PHE A 21 4.30 -11.89 -8.46
CA PHE A 21 4.36 -13.15 -7.71
C PHE A 21 5.77 -13.76 -7.68
N GLU A 22 6.53 -13.62 -8.77
CA GLU A 22 7.91 -14.10 -8.87
C GLU A 22 8.84 -13.34 -7.90
N GLU A 23 8.61 -12.05 -7.65
CA GLU A 23 9.30 -11.27 -6.59
C GLU A 23 9.13 -11.93 -5.19
N PHE A 24 8.06 -12.70 -4.99
CA PHE A 24 7.75 -13.41 -3.73
C PHE A 24 8.00 -14.92 -3.82
N GLY A 25 8.75 -15.38 -4.83
CA GLY A 25 9.11 -16.80 -4.99
C GLY A 25 7.95 -17.69 -5.47
N MET A 26 6.86 -17.09 -5.97
CA MET A 26 5.74 -17.82 -6.56
C MET A 26 5.91 -17.91 -8.07
N ASN A 27 5.69 -19.10 -8.63
CA ASN A 27 5.76 -19.35 -10.07
C ASN A 27 4.42 -19.91 -10.57
N LYS A 28 4.24 -20.03 -11.89
CA LYS A 28 2.98 -20.55 -12.45
C LYS A 28 2.58 -21.91 -11.85
N TYR A 29 3.54 -22.81 -11.65
CA TYR A 29 3.26 -24.15 -11.13
C TYR A 29 2.67 -24.10 -9.70
N ASN A 30 3.31 -23.38 -8.78
CA ASN A 30 2.81 -23.30 -7.41
C ASN A 30 1.52 -22.47 -7.30
N ILE A 31 1.33 -21.45 -8.13
CA ILE A 31 0.06 -20.70 -8.22
C ILE A 31 -1.07 -21.60 -8.72
N VAL A 32 -0.84 -22.45 -9.71
CA VAL A 32 -1.87 -23.43 -10.15
C VAL A 32 -2.15 -24.43 -9.04
N SER A 33 -1.12 -24.96 -8.38
CA SER A 33 -1.27 -25.93 -7.28
C SER A 33 -2.10 -25.36 -6.12
N TYR A 34 -1.82 -24.11 -5.72
CA TYR A 34 -2.60 -23.42 -4.71
C TYR A 34 -4.04 -23.19 -5.15
N PHE A 35 -4.28 -22.85 -6.42
CA PHE A 35 -5.63 -22.68 -6.94
C PHE A 35 -6.45 -23.98 -6.85
N GLN A 36 -5.86 -25.11 -7.23
CA GLN A 36 -6.52 -26.41 -7.14
C GLN A 36 -6.86 -26.79 -5.70
N THR A 37 -6.02 -26.41 -4.74
CA THR A 37 -6.29 -26.64 -3.31
C THR A 37 -7.38 -25.70 -2.80
N TRP A 38 -7.27 -24.41 -3.13
CA TRP A 38 -8.17 -23.36 -2.69
C TRP A 38 -9.61 -23.54 -3.17
N LYS A 39 -9.81 -24.04 -4.39
CA LYS A 39 -11.13 -24.14 -5.03
C LYS A 39 -11.97 -25.35 -4.60
N LYS A 40 -11.43 -26.29 -3.82
CA LYS A 40 -12.12 -27.56 -3.48
C LYS A 40 -13.53 -27.36 -2.92
N ASP A 41 -13.71 -26.32 -2.12
CA ASP A 41 -14.99 -25.98 -1.48
C ASP A 41 -15.46 -24.55 -1.81
N ARG A 42 -14.98 -23.98 -2.93
CA ARG A 42 -15.19 -22.56 -3.26
C ARG A 42 -15.52 -22.36 -4.74
N PRO A 43 -16.33 -21.35 -5.10
CA PRO A 43 -16.52 -20.96 -6.49
C PRO A 43 -15.18 -20.61 -7.17
N GLU A 44 -15.03 -20.99 -8.44
CA GLU A 44 -13.87 -20.64 -9.26
C GLU A 44 -13.90 -19.17 -9.71
N ILE A 45 -13.67 -18.27 -8.75
CA ILE A 45 -13.59 -16.82 -8.93
C ILE A 45 -12.13 -16.40 -8.73
N ILE A 46 -11.46 -16.02 -9.83
CA ILE A 46 -10.04 -15.67 -9.81
C ILE A 46 -9.75 -14.43 -8.98
N GLU A 47 -10.69 -13.50 -8.91
CA GLU A 47 -10.57 -12.32 -8.06
C GLU A 47 -10.48 -12.68 -6.58
N ASP A 48 -11.29 -13.63 -6.10
CA ASP A 48 -11.26 -14.09 -4.71
C ASP A 48 -10.00 -14.89 -4.44
N TYR A 49 -9.52 -15.64 -5.43
CA TYR A 49 -8.25 -16.35 -5.34
C TYR A 49 -7.06 -15.38 -5.27
N LEU A 50 -7.06 -14.30 -6.06
CA LEU A 50 -6.03 -13.26 -5.99
C LEU A 50 -6.02 -12.57 -4.61
N TRP A 51 -7.20 -12.26 -4.04
CA TRP A 51 -7.29 -11.79 -2.66
C TRP A 51 -6.71 -12.78 -1.65
N PHE A 52 -6.98 -14.07 -1.84
CA PHE A 52 -6.39 -15.12 -1.00
C PHE A 52 -4.86 -15.12 -1.09
N ILE A 53 -4.28 -15.00 -2.28
CA ILE A 53 -2.82 -14.91 -2.45
C ILE A 53 -2.27 -13.67 -1.75
N PHE A 54 -2.85 -12.48 -1.94
CA PHE A 54 -2.37 -11.28 -1.25
C PHE A 54 -2.31 -11.44 0.28
N ASN A 55 -3.37 -12.01 0.88
CA ASN A 55 -3.40 -12.26 2.31
C ASN A 55 -2.39 -13.34 2.74
N HIS A 56 -2.21 -14.37 1.91
CA HIS A 56 -1.18 -15.39 2.15
C HIS A 56 0.22 -14.77 2.16
N LEU A 57 0.54 -13.92 1.18
CA LEU A 57 1.81 -13.21 1.11
C LEU A 57 2.04 -12.29 2.33
N LEU A 58 1.03 -11.53 2.76
CA LEU A 58 1.12 -10.70 3.98
C LEU A 58 1.44 -11.54 5.23
N ASN A 59 0.83 -12.73 5.36
CA ASN A 59 1.05 -13.60 6.51
C ASN A 59 2.43 -14.28 6.49
N GLU A 60 2.91 -14.69 5.32
CA GLU A 60 4.21 -15.37 5.19
C GLU A 60 5.38 -14.40 5.18
N ASN A 61 5.15 -13.12 4.85
CA ASN A 61 6.20 -12.11 4.80
C ASN A 61 7.03 -12.03 6.08
N ALA A 62 6.40 -12.11 7.27
CA ALA A 62 7.12 -12.05 8.54
C ALA A 62 8.19 -13.16 8.67
N LYS A 63 7.95 -14.34 8.08
CA LYS A 63 8.90 -15.47 8.11
C LYS A 63 9.98 -15.36 7.04
N GLN A 64 9.69 -14.67 5.95
CA GLN A 64 10.58 -14.55 4.79
C GLN A 64 11.45 -13.29 4.82
N SER A 65 11.17 -12.36 5.73
CA SER A 65 11.89 -11.08 5.79
C SER A 65 13.14 -11.19 6.66
N GLU A 66 14.24 -10.61 6.19
CA GLU A 66 15.52 -10.65 6.91
C GLU A 66 15.53 -9.73 8.15
N ASN A 67 14.80 -8.62 8.05
CA ASN A 67 14.70 -7.61 9.08
C ASN A 67 13.38 -6.83 8.94
N TYR A 68 13.13 -5.91 9.88
CA TYR A 68 11.89 -5.16 9.92
C TYR A 68 11.71 -4.21 8.72
N ILE A 69 12.78 -3.59 8.22
CA ILE A 69 12.71 -2.73 7.01
C ILE A 69 12.32 -3.56 5.79
N ASP A 70 12.92 -4.74 5.62
CA ASP A 70 12.58 -5.65 4.53
C ASP A 70 11.11 -6.09 4.60
N LEU A 71 10.62 -6.46 5.79
CA LEU A 71 9.20 -6.75 6.02
C LEU A 71 8.29 -5.62 5.54
N LEU A 72 8.61 -4.39 5.94
CA LEU A 72 7.83 -3.21 5.57
C LEU A 72 7.89 -2.91 4.07
N LYS A 73 9.04 -3.08 3.42
CA LYS A 73 9.18 -2.93 1.96
C LYS A 73 8.36 -3.97 1.20
N ARG A 74 8.40 -5.22 1.63
CA ARG A 74 7.61 -6.30 1.05
C ARG A 74 6.10 -6.06 1.22
N ASN A 75 5.68 -5.63 2.41
CA ASN A 75 4.29 -5.23 2.65
C ASN A 75 3.85 -4.04 1.80
N ASP A 76 4.72 -3.04 1.62
CA ASP A 76 4.46 -1.88 0.76
C ASP A 76 4.13 -2.32 -0.67
N ARG A 77 4.91 -3.24 -1.22
CA ARG A 77 4.70 -3.80 -2.55
C ARG A 77 3.35 -4.53 -2.65
N ILE A 78 3.02 -5.38 -1.67
CA ILE A 78 1.73 -6.12 -1.67
C ILE A 78 0.54 -5.15 -1.57
N TYR A 79 0.56 -4.21 -0.62
CA TYR A 79 -0.52 -3.25 -0.45
C TYR A 79 -0.70 -2.37 -1.70
N SER A 80 0.39 -1.99 -2.37
CA SER A 80 0.32 -1.26 -3.65
C SER A 80 -0.42 -2.07 -4.72
N GLU A 81 -0.13 -3.37 -4.85
CA GLU A 81 -0.84 -4.25 -5.80
C GLU A 81 -2.30 -4.52 -5.39
N MET A 82 -2.59 -4.64 -4.09
CA MET A 82 -3.98 -4.73 -3.58
C MET A 82 -4.78 -3.46 -3.93
N LEU A 83 -4.17 -2.28 -3.76
CA LEU A 83 -4.76 -1.00 -4.15
C LEU A 83 -5.01 -0.93 -5.66
N HIS A 84 -4.01 -1.32 -6.46
CA HIS A 84 -4.13 -1.38 -7.91
C HIS A 84 -5.29 -2.29 -8.32
N PHE A 85 -5.35 -3.49 -7.75
CA PHE A 85 -6.37 -4.48 -8.04
C PHE A 85 -7.79 -3.95 -7.76
N ARG A 86 -8.00 -3.49 -6.52
CA ARG A 86 -9.29 -2.97 -6.06
C ARG A 86 -9.77 -1.78 -6.88
N ARG A 87 -8.87 -0.84 -7.21
CA ARG A 87 -9.24 0.38 -7.93
C ARG A 87 -9.42 0.14 -9.43
N LYS A 88 -8.49 -0.56 -10.07
CA LYS A 88 -8.46 -0.71 -11.54
C LYS A 88 -9.36 -1.84 -12.03
N PHE A 89 -9.35 -2.99 -11.39
CA PHE A 89 -10.06 -4.16 -11.89
C PHE A 89 -11.43 -4.34 -11.24
N GLU A 90 -11.54 -4.09 -9.93
CA GLU A 90 -12.84 -4.14 -9.25
C GLU A 90 -13.63 -2.83 -9.36
N GLN A 91 -12.95 -1.70 -9.59
CA GLN A 91 -13.57 -0.36 -9.67
C GLN A 91 -14.32 0.03 -8.38
N LYS A 92 -13.79 -0.39 -7.23
CA LYS A 92 -14.36 -0.18 -5.90
C LYS A 92 -13.49 0.79 -5.08
N LYS A 93 -14.06 1.32 -3.98
CA LYS A 93 -13.29 2.07 -2.98
C LYS A 93 -12.28 1.14 -2.29
N ALA A 94 -11.13 1.70 -1.92
CA ALA A 94 -10.00 1.00 -1.30
C ALA A 94 -9.47 1.76 -0.08
N ASN A 95 -10.35 2.45 0.67
CA ASN A 95 -9.96 3.33 1.77
C ASN A 95 -9.27 2.57 2.89
N GLU A 96 -9.77 1.38 3.20
CA GLU A 96 -9.23 0.49 4.23
C GLU A 96 -7.82 -0.01 3.87
N ILE A 97 -7.59 -0.33 2.60
CA ILE A 97 -6.27 -0.75 2.11
C ILE A 97 -5.33 0.45 2.08
N GLN A 98 -5.81 1.63 1.67
CA GLN A 98 -4.99 2.85 1.64
C GLN A 98 -4.56 3.26 3.04
N LYS A 99 -5.43 3.05 4.03
CA LYS A 99 -5.11 3.28 5.43
C LYS A 99 -3.97 2.37 5.89
N LEU A 100 -4.06 1.07 5.65
CA LEU A 100 -3.01 0.09 5.97
C LEU A 100 -1.70 0.39 5.22
N TYR A 101 -1.78 0.79 3.96
CA TYR A 101 -0.62 1.19 3.17
C TYR A 101 0.10 2.39 3.80
N ASN A 102 -0.64 3.42 4.22
CA ASN A 102 -0.06 4.59 4.87
C ASN A 102 0.52 4.26 6.25
N GLU A 103 -0.12 3.39 7.04
CA GLU A 103 0.45 2.85 8.28
C GLU A 103 1.79 2.16 8.03
N ASN A 104 1.85 1.28 7.04
CA ASN A 104 3.08 0.58 6.66
C ASN A 104 4.17 1.57 6.18
N LYS A 105 3.80 2.56 5.36
CA LYS A 105 4.73 3.59 4.87
C LYS A 105 5.30 4.45 6.00
N VAL A 106 4.47 4.88 6.96
CA VAL A 106 4.94 5.66 8.11
C VAL A 106 5.99 4.87 8.90
N ASN A 107 5.73 3.58 9.16
CA ASN A 107 6.70 2.74 9.85
C ASN A 107 7.98 2.55 9.01
N LEU A 108 7.85 2.35 7.69
CA LEU A 108 9.00 2.19 6.80
C LEU A 108 9.88 3.44 6.79
N ASP A 109 9.25 4.61 6.71
CA ASP A 109 9.94 5.90 6.70
C ASP A 109 10.65 6.15 8.03
N LEU A 110 10.01 5.83 9.16
CA LEU A 110 10.62 5.96 10.49
C LEU A 110 11.84 5.07 10.65
N GLU A 111 11.72 3.78 10.33
CA GLU A 111 12.82 2.81 10.46
C GLU A 111 13.97 3.13 9.51
N SER A 112 13.66 3.49 8.25
CA SER A 112 14.69 3.84 7.26
C SER A 112 15.46 5.11 7.62
N ASN A 113 14.89 5.97 8.48
CA ASN A 113 15.49 7.24 8.88
C ASN A 113 15.88 7.29 10.36
N LEU A 114 15.86 6.16 11.06
CA LEU A 114 16.20 6.08 12.48
C LEU A 114 17.57 6.71 12.79
N HIS A 115 18.55 6.43 11.92
CA HIS A 115 19.93 6.92 12.03
C HIS A 115 20.22 8.17 11.17
N SER A 116 19.19 8.83 10.64
CA SER A 116 19.39 10.07 9.90
C SER A 116 19.88 11.18 10.85
N ASN A 117 20.86 11.97 10.41
CA ASN A 117 21.33 13.16 11.13
C ASN A 117 20.47 14.40 10.85
N LEU A 118 19.39 14.27 10.07
CA LEU A 118 18.49 15.37 9.73
C LEU A 118 17.29 15.40 10.67
N GLU A 119 16.82 16.60 10.99
CA GLU A 119 15.48 16.75 11.55
C GLU A 119 14.45 16.42 10.47
N MET A 120 13.54 15.51 10.79
CA MET A 120 12.50 15.06 9.87
C MET A 120 11.13 15.52 10.34
N GLU A 121 10.21 15.72 9.41
CA GLU A 121 8.79 15.94 9.67
C GLU A 121 7.93 15.16 8.69
N PHE A 122 6.73 14.79 9.12
CA PHE A 122 5.76 14.15 8.24
C PHE A 122 4.90 15.22 7.57
N ILE A 123 4.53 14.95 6.33
CA ILE A 123 3.57 15.74 5.56
C ILE A 123 2.48 14.85 4.98
N ILE A 124 1.31 15.42 4.76
CA ILE A 124 0.28 14.77 3.95
C ILE A 124 0.46 15.18 2.49
N ILE A 125 0.66 14.21 1.61
CA ILE A 125 0.75 14.40 0.17
C ILE A 125 -0.65 14.18 -0.40
N GLY A 126 -1.38 15.28 -0.63
CA GLY A 126 -2.69 15.28 -1.24
C GLY A 126 -2.62 15.37 -2.76
N THR A 127 -3.64 14.82 -3.44
CA THR A 127 -3.81 14.94 -4.90
C THR A 127 -4.69 16.12 -5.31
N ASN A 128 -5.28 16.83 -4.35
CA ASN A 128 -6.18 17.98 -4.56
C ASN A 128 -7.41 17.68 -5.44
N ASP A 129 -7.75 16.40 -5.59
CA ASP A 129 -8.84 15.89 -6.43
C ASP A 129 -10.17 15.75 -5.66
N CYS A 130 -10.17 16.02 -4.36
CA CYS A 130 -11.37 16.13 -3.53
C CYS A 130 -11.20 17.20 -2.45
N GLU A 131 -12.31 17.74 -1.95
CA GLU A 131 -12.32 18.82 -0.95
C GLU A 131 -11.53 18.47 0.32
N GLU A 132 -11.66 17.23 0.80
CA GLU A 132 -10.90 16.79 1.97
C GLU A 132 -9.39 16.71 1.69
N SER A 133 -8.99 16.26 0.50
CA SER A 133 -7.57 16.26 0.10
C SER A 133 -7.02 17.68 0.03
N LYS A 134 -7.77 18.64 -0.52
CA LYS A 134 -7.34 20.04 -0.62
C LYS A 134 -7.08 20.67 0.74
N LYS A 135 -7.92 20.35 1.75
CA LYS A 135 -7.81 20.88 3.11
C LYS A 135 -6.58 20.38 3.87
N ILE A 136 -6.09 19.19 3.53
CA ILE A 136 -5.00 18.53 4.27
C ILE A 136 -3.69 18.46 3.48
N SER A 137 -3.70 18.77 2.18
CA SER A 137 -2.51 18.66 1.34
C SER A 137 -1.40 19.57 1.87
N GLU A 138 -0.18 19.04 1.87
CA GLU A 138 1.05 19.68 2.34
C GLU A 138 1.06 20.04 3.83
N LYS A 139 0.02 19.64 4.58
CA LYS A 139 -0.03 19.86 6.02
C LYS A 139 1.07 19.05 6.69
N THR A 140 1.94 19.74 7.42
CA THR A 140 2.89 19.11 8.34
C THR A 140 2.16 18.50 9.53
N ILE A 141 2.54 17.28 9.88
CA ILE A 141 2.00 16.52 11.01
C ILE A 141 3.14 15.98 11.87
N THR A 142 2.87 15.75 13.15
CA THR A 142 3.85 15.15 14.06
C THR A 142 4.00 13.66 13.78
N ILE A 143 5.12 13.08 14.24
CA ILE A 143 5.33 11.61 14.20
C ILE A 143 4.18 10.88 14.88
N LYS A 144 3.72 11.36 16.04
CA LYS A 144 2.58 10.78 16.76
C LYS A 144 1.31 10.77 15.90
N GLN A 145 1.00 11.88 15.23
CA GLN A 145 -0.16 11.97 14.33
C GLN A 145 -0.04 11.03 13.13
N ALA A 146 1.16 10.89 12.58
CA ALA A 146 1.43 9.95 11.49
C ALA A 146 1.20 8.50 11.92
N ILE A 147 1.75 8.09 13.08
CA ILE A 147 1.57 6.75 13.66
C ILE A 147 0.09 6.46 13.97
N GLU A 148 -0.63 7.44 14.53
CA GLU A 148 -2.06 7.28 14.80
C GLU A 148 -2.90 7.11 13.53
N ASN A 149 -2.39 7.56 12.37
CA ASN A 149 -3.02 7.47 11.05
C ASN A 149 -4.50 7.92 11.02
N LYS A 150 -4.82 8.95 11.81
CA LYS A 150 -6.16 9.55 11.90
C LYS A 150 -6.27 10.88 11.16
N THR A 151 -5.17 11.41 10.63
CA THR A 151 -5.16 12.76 10.04
C THR A 151 -5.76 12.80 8.64
N ILE A 152 -5.61 11.73 7.85
CA ILE A 152 -6.29 11.60 6.56
C ILE A 152 -7.73 11.11 6.84
N PRO A 153 -8.77 11.86 6.45
CA PRO A 153 -10.15 11.50 6.71
C PRO A 153 -10.67 10.54 5.62
N TYR A 154 -10.14 9.31 5.58
CA TYR A 154 -10.43 8.33 4.52
C TYR A 154 -11.93 8.16 4.23
N GLU A 155 -12.76 8.09 5.27
CA GLU A 155 -14.22 7.93 5.16
C GLU A 155 -14.94 9.11 4.51
N LYS A 156 -14.37 10.31 4.58
CA LYS A 156 -14.92 11.51 3.95
C LYS A 156 -14.47 11.66 2.49
N CYS A 157 -13.65 10.76 1.97
CA CYS A 157 -13.19 10.83 0.60
C CYS A 157 -14.34 10.59 -0.40
N THR A 158 -14.56 11.59 -1.24
CA THR A 158 -15.61 11.58 -2.27
C THR A 158 -15.17 10.89 -3.56
N ARG A 159 -13.89 10.56 -3.73
CA ARG A 159 -13.37 9.86 -4.91
C ARG A 159 -14.00 8.48 -5.04
N LYS A 160 -14.47 8.15 -6.25
CA LYS A 160 -15.17 6.88 -6.55
C LYS A 160 -14.36 5.64 -6.17
N GLN A 161 -13.05 5.67 -6.38
CA GLN A 161 -12.11 4.58 -6.10
C GLN A 161 -11.43 4.70 -4.72
N GLY A 162 -11.91 5.62 -3.87
CA GLY A 162 -11.36 5.88 -2.54
C GLY A 162 -10.18 6.86 -2.54
N CYS A 163 -9.74 7.21 -1.33
CA CYS A 163 -8.65 8.14 -1.06
C CYS A 163 -7.34 7.63 -1.66
N VAL A 164 -6.52 8.55 -2.17
CA VAL A 164 -5.15 8.27 -2.67
C VAL A 164 -4.09 9.13 -1.98
N CYS A 165 -4.47 9.91 -0.97
CA CYS A 165 -3.54 10.74 -0.21
C CYS A 165 -2.55 9.85 0.55
N LEU A 166 -1.31 10.30 0.62
CA LEU A 166 -0.22 9.61 1.30
C LEU A 166 0.26 10.42 2.50
N MET A 167 0.88 9.74 3.45
CA MET A 167 1.78 10.38 4.41
C MET A 167 3.20 10.15 3.92
N GLY A 168 4.03 11.19 3.95
CA GLY A 168 5.43 11.10 3.55
C GLY A 168 6.32 11.80 4.55
N LEU A 169 7.53 11.27 4.72
CA LEU A 169 8.56 11.91 5.52
C LEU A 169 9.43 12.83 4.66
N LYS A 170 9.73 14.03 5.15
CA LYS A 170 10.68 14.94 4.51
C LYS A 170 11.64 15.55 5.54
N PRO A 171 12.86 15.93 5.15
CA PRO A 171 13.73 16.69 6.02
C PRO A 171 13.19 18.11 6.19
N LYS A 172 13.29 18.64 7.42
CA LYS A 172 12.96 20.03 7.71
C LYS A 172 13.96 20.97 7.05
N ARG A 173 13.46 22.17 6.73
CA ARG A 173 14.27 23.27 6.22
C ARG A 173 14.06 24.54 7.03
N ASP A 174 15.10 25.35 7.17
CA ASP A 174 15.01 26.68 7.75
C ASP A 174 14.33 27.67 6.78
N GLU A 175 14.15 28.92 7.21
CA GLU A 175 13.53 29.99 6.40
C GLU A 175 14.31 30.30 5.11
N LYS A 176 15.59 29.93 5.05
CA LYS A 176 16.46 30.10 3.87
C LYS A 176 16.49 28.85 2.98
N GLY A 177 15.74 27.81 3.34
CA GLY A 177 15.68 26.55 2.61
C GLY A 177 16.81 25.57 2.92
N ASN A 178 17.67 25.84 3.91
CA ASN A 178 18.74 24.92 4.30
C ASN A 178 18.22 23.77 5.14
N LEU A 179 18.84 22.59 5.01
CA LEU A 179 18.49 21.43 5.83
C LEU A 179 18.84 21.65 7.31
N ILE A 180 17.94 21.23 8.19
CA ILE A 180 18.16 21.27 9.64
C ILE A 180 18.74 19.94 10.10
N TRP A 181 19.89 19.99 10.78
CA TRP A 181 20.55 18.83 11.36
C TRP A 181 20.11 18.63 12.80
N LYS A 182 20.03 17.37 13.24
CA LYS A 182 19.86 17.02 14.65
C LYS A 182 21.05 17.59 15.43
N LYS A 183 20.79 18.13 16.62
CA LYS A 183 21.87 18.48 17.54
C LYS A 183 22.50 17.17 17.99
N ASN A 184 23.79 16.98 17.72
CA ASN A 184 24.53 15.85 18.28
C ASN A 184 24.54 16.04 19.80
N GLU A 185 23.94 15.10 20.52
CA GLU A 185 24.17 14.91 21.96
C GLU A 185 25.42 14.04 22.16
#